data_AF-E2B8J6-F1
#
_entry.id   AF-E2B8J6-F1
#
_cell.length_a   1.000
_cell.length_b   1.000
_cell.length_c   1.000
_cell.angle_alpha   90.00
_cell.angle_beta   90.00
_cell.angle_gamma   90.00
#
_symmetry.space_group_name_H-M   'P 1'
#
loop_
_entity.id
_entity.type
_entity.pdbx_description
1 polymer ?
#
loop_
_entity_poly.entity_id
_entity_poly.type
_entity_poly.pdbx_seq_one_letter_code
_entity_poly.pdbx_strand_id
1 'polypeptide(L)' 'MGGKDAPDGKYPYQISLRYYGNHNCGGSIVKNLGILLKAAHCVDGYVSTPFAFIYVYYRPSIVQL' A
#
# COMPACT_ATOMS: atom_id res chain seq x y z
N MET A 1 2.43 10.71 -16.30
CA MET A 1 3.85 11.08 -16.55
C MET A 1 3.97 12.60 -16.43
N GLY A 2 5.09 13.14 -15.91
CA GLY A 2 5.29 14.59 -15.71
C GLY A 2 5.26 15.10 -14.26
N GLY A 3 5.28 14.20 -13.28
CA GLY A 3 5.36 14.55 -11.85
C GLY A 3 6.80 14.58 -11.33
N LYS A 4 6.95 14.96 -10.05
CA LYS A 4 8.19 14.84 -9.27
C LYS A 4 7.96 13.95 -8.06
N ASP A 5 9.03 13.41 -7.49
CA ASP A 5 8.94 12.62 -6.28
C ASP A 5 8.28 13.40 -5.15
N ALA A 6 7.39 12.71 -4.43
CA ALA A 6 6.74 13.27 -3.27
C ALA A 6 7.75 13.30 -2.11
N PRO A 7 7.90 14.43 -1.40
CA PRO A 7 8.64 14.48 -0.15
C PRO A 7 8.09 13.47 0.85
N ASP A 8 8.98 12.89 1.64
CA ASP A 8 8.65 11.91 2.66
C ASP A 8 7.58 12.45 3.62
N GLY A 9 6.59 11.60 3.92
CA GLY A 9 5.50 11.96 4.84
C GLY A 9 4.51 13.01 4.33
N LYS A 10 4.70 13.61 3.14
CA LYS A 10 3.79 14.64 2.60
C LYS A 10 2.36 14.11 2.39
N TYR A 11 2.23 12.84 2.05
CA TYR A 11 0.95 12.16 1.82
C TYR A 11 0.85 10.94 2.74
N PRO A 12 0.57 11.14 4.04
CA PRO A 12 0.66 10.08 5.05
C PRO A 12 -0.39 8.97 4.88
N TYR A 13 -1.44 9.25 4.10
CA TYR A 13 -2.46 8.28 3.73
C TYR A 13 -2.05 7.38 2.57
N GLN A 14 -0.98 7.71 1.82
CA GLN A 14 -0.51 6.94 0.67
C GLN A 14 0.15 5.64 1.13
N ILE A 15 -0.29 4.52 0.59
CA ILE A 15 0.28 3.20 0.89
C ILE A 15 0.68 2.44 -0.38
N SER A 16 1.60 1.50 -0.20
CA SER A 16 1.99 0.49 -1.19
C SER A 16 1.46 -0.86 -0.73
N LEU A 17 0.51 -1.40 -1.48
CA LEU A 17 0.02 -2.77 -1.33
C LEU A 17 1.07 -3.72 -1.89
N ARG A 18 1.61 -4.59 -1.06
CA ARG A 18 2.63 -5.57 -1.46
C ARG A 18 2.12 -6.99 -1.37
N TYR A 19 2.37 -7.79 -2.39
CA TYR A 19 2.07 -9.22 -2.42
C TYR A 19 3.40 -9.99 -2.49
N TYR A 20 3.65 -10.89 -1.53
CA TYR A 20 4.95 -11.57 -1.37
C TYR A 20 6.15 -10.60 -1.41
N GLY A 21 6.02 -9.45 -0.74
CA GLY A 21 7.07 -8.43 -0.64
C GLY A 21 7.23 -7.51 -1.87
N ASN A 22 6.58 -7.81 -3.00
CA ASN A 22 6.64 -7.01 -4.21
C ASN A 22 5.50 -5.98 -4.27
N HIS A 23 5.79 -4.77 -4.78
CA HIS A 23 4.75 -3.76 -5.00
C HIS A 23 3.74 -4.25 -6.05
N ASN A 24 2.46 -4.21 -5.70
CA ASN A 24 1.37 -4.59 -6.59
C ASN A 24 0.54 -3.36 -7.01
N CYS A 25 0.05 -2.59 -6.02
CA CYS A 25 -0.78 -1.42 -6.26
C CYS A 25 -0.57 -0.33 -5.21
N GLY A 26 -1.01 0.89 -5.51
CA GLY A 26 -1.22 1.94 -4.51
C GLY A 26 -2.53 1.77 -3.73
N GLY A 27 -2.67 2.51 -2.64
CA GLY A 27 -3.92 2.61 -1.88
C GLY A 27 -3.94 3.83 -0.96
N SER A 28 -5.06 4.03 -0.27
CA SER A 28 -5.24 5.16 0.64
C SER A 28 -5.88 4.75 1.95
N ILE A 29 -5.46 5.35 3.05
CA ILE A 29 -6.07 5.13 4.37
C ILE A 29 -7.22 6.09 4.55
N VAL A 30 -8.41 5.56 4.84
CA VAL A 30 -9.64 6.35 4.94
C VAL A 30 -10.10 6.50 6.40
N LYS A 31 -9.62 5.64 7.32
CA LYS A 31 -9.95 5.75 8.75
C LYS A 31 -8.80 5.26 9.62
N ASN A 32 -8.59 5.92 10.76
CA ASN A 32 -7.59 5.56 11.79
C ASN A 32 -7.75 4.14 12.39
N LEU A 33 -8.75 3.38 11.97
CA LEU A 33 -8.99 1.98 12.37
C LEU A 33 -8.36 0.96 11.40
N GLY A 34 -7.47 1.39 10.50
CA GLY A 34 -6.82 0.49 9.54
C GLY A 34 -7.67 0.17 8.31
N ILE A 35 -8.70 0.98 8.01
CA ILE A 35 -9.52 0.80 6.81
C ILE A 35 -8.80 1.40 5.60
N LEU A 36 -8.56 0.57 4.60
CA LEU A 36 -7.86 0.92 3.37
C LEU A 36 -8.83 0.95 2.20
N LEU A 37 -8.73 2.01 1.41
CA LEU A 37 -9.35 2.10 0.10
C LEU A 37 -8.33 1.66 -0.96
N LYS A 38 -8.76 0.74 -1.82
CA LYS A 38 -7.99 0.24 -2.96
C LYS A 38 -8.95 -0.18 -4.08
N ALA A 39 -8.42 -0.38 -5.27
CA ALA A 39 -9.21 -0.95 -6.35
C ALA A 39 -9.43 -2.45 -6.14
N ALA A 40 -10.63 -2.94 -6.47
CA ALA A 40 -10.98 -4.36 -6.33
C ALA A 40 -10.08 -5.27 -7.19
N HIS A 41 -9.76 -4.85 -8.43
CA HIS A 41 -8.89 -5.60 -9.33
C HIS A 41 -7.46 -5.75 -8.80
N CYS A 42 -7.01 -4.89 -7.88
CA CYS A 42 -5.70 -5.04 -7.24
C CYS A 42 -5.65 -6.23 -6.28
N VAL A 43 -6.78 -6.87 -5.98
CA VAL A 43 -6.83 -8.10 -5.16
C VAL A 43 -7.62 -9.22 -5.80
N ASP A 44 -8.01 -9.05 -7.05
CA ASP A 44 -8.69 -10.11 -7.77
C ASP A 44 -7.75 -11.31 -7.97
N GLY A 45 -8.27 -12.52 -7.76
CA GLY A 45 -7.48 -13.75 -7.78
C GLY A 45 -6.53 -13.97 -6.59
N TYR A 46 -6.45 -13.05 -5.61
CA TYR A 46 -5.73 -13.34 -4.37
C TYR A 46 -6.58 -14.20 -3.44
N VAL A 47 -5.96 -15.25 -2.91
CA VAL A 47 -6.59 -16.09 -1.91
C VAL A 47 -6.88 -15.23 -0.68
N SER A 48 -8.15 -15.15 -0.28
CA SER A 48 -8.57 -14.48 0.96
C SER A 48 -8.25 -15.35 2.18
N THR A 49 -6.99 -15.77 2.32
CA THR A 49 -6.51 -16.47 3.49
C THR A 49 -5.99 -15.47 4.52
N PRO A 50 -6.09 -15.77 5.82
CA PRO A 50 -5.47 -14.95 6.87
C PRO A 50 -3.94 -14.84 6.72
N PHE A 51 -3.33 -15.73 5.93
CA PHE A 51 -1.90 -15.74 5.57
C PHE A 51 -1.59 -15.18 4.19
N ALA A 52 -2.57 -14.62 3.47
CA ALA A 52 -2.26 -13.87 2.27
C ALA A 52 -1.27 -12.78 2.68
N PHE A 53 -0.02 -12.89 2.21
CA PHE A 53 1.08 -11.99 2.53
C PHE A 53 0.89 -10.63 1.84
N ILE A 54 -0.27 -10.03 2.04
CA ILE A 54 -0.66 -8.70 1.61
C ILE A 54 -0.25 -7.76 2.74
N TYR A 55 0.88 -7.09 2.53
CA TYR A 55 1.38 -6.12 3.50
C TYR A 55 1.05 -4.71 3.04
N VAL A 56 0.65 -3.88 4.01
CA VAL A 56 0.48 -2.46 3.83
C VAL A 56 1.81 -1.81 4.14
N TYR A 57 2.52 -1.40 3.10
CA TYR A 57 3.73 -0.64 3.29
C TYR A 57 3.40 0.84 3.19
N TYR A 58 3.36 1.50 4.34
CA TYR A 58 3.52 2.94 4.39
C TYR A 58 4.89 3.23 3.79
N ARG A 59 4.99 4.19 2.87
CA ARG A 59 6.30 4.72 2.50
C ARG A 59 6.61 5.91 3.42
N PRO A 60 7.34 5.70 4.54
CA PRO A 60 8.18 6.73 5.12
C PRO A 60 9.56 6.76 4.44
N SER A 61 9.67 6.16 3.25
CA SER A 61 10.79 6.07 2.31
C SER A 61 11.79 4.92 2.43
N ILE A 62 12.27 4.49 3.59
CA ILE A 62 13.12 3.28 3.74
C ILE A 62 13.30 3.04 5.23
N VAL A 63 12.46 2.20 5.85
CA VAL A 63 12.90 1.50 7.07
C VAL A 63 13.60 0.23 6.59
N GLN A 64 14.85 0.42 6.16
CA GLN A 64 15.84 -0.62 6.08
C GLN A 64 16.78 -0.37 7.26
N LEU A 65 16.59 -1.14 8.32
CA LEU A 65 17.70 -1.67 9.10
C LEU A 65 17.87 -3.12 8.65
#